data_AF-A0A2V3UA07-F1
#
_entry.id   AF-A0A2V3UA07-F1
#
_cell.length_a   1.000
_cell.length_b   1.000
_cell.length_c   1.000
_cell.angle_alpha   90.00
_cell.angle_beta   90.00
_cell.angle_gamma   90.00
#
_symmetry.space_group_name_H-M   'P 1'
#
loop_
_entity.id
_entity.type
_entity.pdbx_description
1 polymer ?
#
loop_
_entity_poly.entity_id
_entity_poly.type
_entity_poly.pdbx_seq_one_letter_code
_entity_poly.pdbx_strand_id
1 'polypeptide(L)' 'MVGLFDDDAPRPATQHVLGQDLSTLSLHELSERIALLRAEIERLEAARSAKEASRAQADAVFRS' A
#
# COMPACT_ATOMS: atom_id res chain seq x y z
N MET A 1 -7.10 -27.22 7.33
CA MET A 1 -6.97 -26.00 8.15
C MET A 1 -5.48 -25.78 8.37
N VAL A 2 -4.89 -24.87 7.59
CA VAL A 2 -3.45 -24.50 7.67
C VAL A 2 -3.41 -23.07 8.20
N GLY A 3 -2.81 -22.91 9.39
CA GLY A 3 -2.52 -21.62 10.00
C GLY A 3 -1.48 -20.87 9.17
N LEU A 4 -1.71 -19.58 8.92
CA LEU A 4 -1.25 -18.45 9.73
C LEU A 4 0.27 -18.24 9.54
N PHE A 5 0.60 -17.10 8.92
CA PHE A 5 1.92 -16.47 8.80
C PHE A 5 2.82 -16.89 7.63
N ASP A 6 2.47 -16.46 6.42
CA ASP A 6 3.43 -16.26 5.31
C ASP A 6 3.68 -14.74 5.10
N ASP A 7 3.82 -14.02 6.21
CA ASP A 7 3.97 -12.54 6.27
C ASP A 7 5.35 -12.14 6.85
N ASP A 8 6.33 -13.05 6.74
CA ASP A 8 7.72 -12.82 7.15
C ASP A 8 8.68 -12.84 5.95
N ALA A 9 8.18 -12.43 4.78
CA ALA A 9 9.08 -11.99 3.73
C ALA A 9 9.78 -10.71 4.22
N PRO A 10 11.12 -10.61 4.17
CA PRO A 10 11.81 -9.38 4.53
C PRO A 10 11.22 -8.27 3.68
N ARG A 11 10.50 -7.35 4.33
CA ARG A 11 9.93 -6.18 3.65
C ARG A 11 11.10 -5.50 2.95
N PRO A 12 11.08 -5.38 1.60
CA PRO A 12 12.18 -4.77 0.89
C PRO A 12 12.43 -3.41 1.53
N ALA A 13 13.68 -3.20 1.99
CA ALA A 13 14.06 -1.96 2.62
C ALA A 13 13.57 -0.82 1.73
N THR A 14 12.79 0.11 2.29
CA THR A 14 12.21 1.20 1.53
C THR A 14 13.37 2.08 1.02
N GLN A 15 13.84 1.79 -0.20
CA GLN A 15 14.99 2.47 -0.81
C GLN A 15 14.68 3.95 -1.12
N HIS A 16 13.44 4.37 -0.94
CA HIS A 16 12.96 5.70 -1.27
C HIS A 16 12.27 6.37 -0.07
N VAL A 17 12.79 7.53 0.36
CA VAL A 17 12.15 8.39 1.36
C VAL A 17 11.26 9.41 0.65
N LEU A 18 10.05 9.63 1.16
CA LEU A 18 9.16 10.68 0.66
C LEU A 18 9.76 12.06 0.94
N GLY A 19 9.79 12.92 -0.09
CA GLY A 19 10.34 14.26 0.03
C GLY A 19 11.87 14.33 0.09
N GLN A 20 12.58 13.25 -0.25
CA GLN A 20 14.03 13.33 -0.43
C GLN A 20 14.42 14.22 -1.61
N ASP A 21 15.66 14.71 -1.59
CA ASP A 21 16.22 15.38 -2.75
C ASP A 21 16.30 14.43 -3.95
N LEU A 22 15.95 14.96 -5.12
CA LEU A 22 15.94 14.27 -6.40
C LEU A 22 17.12 14.67 -7.28
N SER A 23 17.90 15.69 -6.87
CA SER A 23 18.99 16.25 -7.68
C SER A 23 20.06 15.25 -8.09
N THR A 24 20.25 14.19 -7.29
CA THR A 24 21.25 13.13 -7.52
C THR A 24 20.67 11.91 -8.25
N LEU A 25 19.37 11.89 -8.56
CA LEU A 25 18.71 10.74 -9.20
C LEU A 25 18.67 10.90 -10.72
N SER A 26 18.90 9.79 -11.42
CA SER A 26 18.71 9.69 -12.86
C SER A 26 17.22 9.58 -13.23
N LEU A 27 16.91 9.84 -14.51
CA LEU A 27 15.55 9.66 -15.05
C LEU A 27 15.02 8.23 -14.89
N HIS A 28 15.90 7.24 -14.98
CA HIS A 28 15.54 5.84 -14.81
C HIS A 28 15.15 5.56 -13.36
N GLU A 29 15.97 5.97 -12.40
CA GLU A 29 15.69 5.83 -10.97
C GLU A 29 14.40 6.57 -10.56
N LEU A 30 14.14 7.76 -11.12
CA LEU A 30 12.88 8.46 -10.93
C LEU A 30 11.68 7.66 -11.45
N SER A 31 11.83 7.04 -12.63
CA SER A 31 10.77 6.22 -13.23
C SER A 31 10.46 4.97 -12.39
N GLU A 32 11.49 4.27 -11.93
CA GLU A 32 11.33 3.11 -11.04
C GLU A 32 10.65 3.49 -9.73
N ARG A 33 11.06 4.62 -9.12
CA ARG A 33 10.43 5.12 -7.89
C ARG A 33 8.97 5.51 -8.09
N ILE A 34 8.65 6.16 -9.21
CA ILE A 34 7.26 6.48 -9.55
C ILE A 34 6.42 5.21 -9.67
N ALA A 35 6.94 4.17 -10.32
CA ALA A 35 6.24 2.90 -10.48
C ALA A 35 5.97 2.24 -9.11
N LEU A 36 6.97 2.20 -8.22
CA LEU A 36 6.82 1.67 -6.87
C LEU A 36 5.76 2.42 -6.05
N LEU A 37 5.80 3.76 -6.08
CA LEU A 37 4.86 4.59 -5.34
C LEU A 37 3.42 4.46 -5.87
N ARG A 38 3.24 4.30 -7.19
CA ARG A 38 1.92 4.05 -7.78
C ARG A 38 1.35 2.69 -7.34
N ALA A 39 2.17 1.64 -7.35
CA ALA A 39 1.74 0.34 -6.86
C ALA A 39 1.32 0.39 -5.38
N GLU A 40 2.04 1.15 -4.54
CA GLU A 40 1.63 1.32 -3.14
C GLU A 40 0.35 2.14 -3.00
N ILE A 41 0.13 3.17 -3.83
CA ILE A 41 -1.15 3.90 -3.86
C ILE A 41 -2.31 2.95 -4.16
N GLU A 42 -2.20 2.12 -5.20
CA GLU A 42 -3.23 1.14 -5.57
C GLU A 42 -3.52 0.16 -4.41
N ARG A 43 -2.47 -0.32 -3.73
CA ARG A 43 -2.61 -1.19 -2.55
C ARG A 43 -3.39 -0.50 -1.43
N LEU A 44 -3.06 0.76 -1.13
CA LEU A 44 -3.72 1.54 -0.09
C LEU A 44 -5.18 1.86 -0.43
N GLU A 45 -5.47 2.17 -1.70
CA GLU A 45 -6.84 2.38 -2.18
C GLU A 45 -7.69 1.11 -2.06
N ALA A 46 -7.14 -0.06 -2.42
CA ALA A 46 -7.82 -1.33 -2.25
C ALA A 46 -8.12 -1.63 -0.76
N ALA A 47 -7.14 -1.41 0.12
CA ALA A 47 -7.32 -1.59 1.56
C ALA A 47 -8.34 -0.61 2.15
N ARG A 48 -8.36 0.65 1.69
CA ARG A 48 -9.37 1.65 2.08
C ARG A 48 -10.77 1.20 1.66
N SER A 49 -10.93 0.80 0.40
CA SER A 49 -12.22 0.34 -0.13
C SER A 49 -12.77 -0.86 0.65
N ALA A 50 -11.92 -1.84 0.96
CA ALA A 50 -12.30 -2.98 1.79
C ALA A 50 -12.78 -2.56 3.20
N LYS A 51 -12.10 -1.59 3.84
CA LYS A 51 -12.50 -1.04 5.14
C LYS A 51 -13.81 -0.27 5.07
N GLU A 52 -14.04 0.52 4.02
CA GLU A 52 -15.30 1.24 3.80
C GLU A 52 -16.47 0.28 3.60
N ALA A 53 -16.29 -0.77 2.80
CA ALA A 53 -17.30 -1.80 2.59
C ALA A 53 -17.63 -2.56 3.89
N SER A 54 -16.63 -2.82 4.74
CA SER A 54 -16.85 -3.43 6.05
C SER A 54 -17.64 -2.51 6.98
N ARG A 55 -17.31 -1.21 7.02
CA ARG A 55 -18.04 -0.22 7.83
C ARG A 55 -19.49 -0.07 7.37
N ALA A 56 -19.74 0.02 6.06
CA ALA A 56 -21.08 0.16 5.51
C ALA A 56 -21.97 -1.06 5.84
N GLN A 57 -21.41 -2.27 5.80
CA GLN A 57 -22.13 -3.48 6.20
C GLN A 57 -22.46 -3.48 7.70
N ALA A 58 -21.53 -3.07 8.56
CA ALA A 58 -21.80 -2.94 10.00
C ALA A 58 -22.91 -1.92 10.26
N ASP A 59 -22.84 -0.73 9.66
CA ASP A 59 -23.83 0.34 9.82
C ASP A 59 -25.24 -0.04 9.31
N ALA A 60 -25.34 -1.02 8.40
CA ALA A 60 -26.62 -1.56 7.93
C ALA A 60 -27.22 -2.58 8.91
N VAL A 61 -26.39 -3.41 9.54
CA VAL A 61 -26.80 -4.40 10.56
C VAL A 61 -27.25 -3.72 11.86
N PHE A 62 -26.67 -2.58 12.23
CA PHE A 62 -27.07 -1.84 13.45
C PHE A 62 -28.31 -0.96 13.27
N ARG A 63 -28.83 -0.78 12.05
CA ARG A 63 -30.03 0.02 11.75
C ARG A 63 -31.27 -0.81 11.40
N SER A 64 -31.18 -2.14 11.44
CA SER A 64 -32.32 -3.07 11.36
C SER A 64 -32.87 -3.43 12.72
#